data_AF-A0A820JEF5-F1
#
_entry.id   AF-A0A820JEF5-F1
#
_cell.length_a   1.000
_cell.length_b   1.000
_cell.length_c   1.000
_cell.angle_alpha   90.00
_cell.angle_beta   90.00
_cell.angle_gamma   90.00
#
_symmetry.space_group_name_H-M   'P 1'
#
loop_
_entity.id
_entity.type
_entity.pdbx_description
1 polymer ?
#
loop_
_entity_poly.entity_id
_entity_poly.type
_entity_poly.pdbx_seq_one_letter_code
_entity_poly.pdbx_strand_id
1 'polypeptide(L)' 'HANIQCNLCFIKPIIGIRYQCNCGINLCEKCEFTGLHNQSHHRTKIIDPI' A
#
# COMPACT_ATOMS: atom_id res chain seq x y z
N HIS A 1 -4.67 2.63 8.86
CA HIS A 1 -4.89 3.60 7.74
C HIS A 1 -6.36 3.82 7.42
N ALA A 2 -7.09 4.59 8.24
CA ALA A 2 -8.49 4.91 7.99
C ALA A 2 -8.67 5.63 6.63
N ASN A 3 -9.73 5.29 5.89
CA ASN A 3 -10.08 5.85 4.58
C ASN A 3 -9.10 5.63 3.41
N ILE A 4 -7.98 4.92 3.62
CA ILE A 4 -7.06 4.59 2.52
C ILE A 4 -7.45 3.26 1.89
N GLN A 5 -7.53 3.26 0.57
CA GLN A 5 -7.82 2.08 -0.24
C GLN A 5 -6.55 1.59 -0.95
N CYS A 6 -6.36 0.27 -1.06
CA CYS A 6 -5.35 -0.30 -1.93
C CYS A 6 -5.76 -0.15 -3.40
N ASN A 7 -4.88 0.34 -4.27
CA ASN A 7 -5.19 0.54 -5.68
C ASN A 7 -5.22 -0.76 -6.51
N LEU A 8 -4.67 -1.87 -6.00
CA LEU A 8 -4.62 -3.14 -6.74
C LEU A 8 -5.76 -4.09 -6.37
N CYS A 9 -6.04 -4.27 -5.08
CA CYS A 9 -7.08 -5.18 -4.60
C CYS A 9 -8.33 -4.48 -4.06
N PHE A 10 -8.37 -3.15 -4.10
CA PHE A 10 -9.50 -2.32 -3.68
C PHE A 10 -9.93 -2.46 -2.21
N ILE A 11 -9.12 -3.12 -1.35
CA ILE A 11 -9.42 -3.20 0.08
C ILE A 11 -9.40 -1.82 0.73
N LYS A 12 -10.41 -1.51 1.55
CA LYS A 12 -10.55 -0.27 2.30
C LYS A 12 -11.18 -0.54 3.68
N PRO A 13 -10.61 -0.05 4.79
CA PRO A 13 -9.28 0.56 4.87
C PRO A 13 -8.16 -0.48 4.66
N ILE A 14 -6.96 -0.03 4.29
CA ILE A 14 -5.77 -0.88 4.39
C ILE A 14 -5.51 -1.18 5.88
N ILE A 15 -5.61 -2.46 6.24
CA ILE A 15 -5.31 -2.99 7.57
C ILE A 15 -3.84 -3.44 7.61
N GLY A 16 -3.13 -3.14 8.70
CA GLY A 16 -1.71 -3.43 8.84
C GLY A 16 -0.84 -2.37 8.15
N ILE A 17 0.18 -2.81 7.42
CA ILE A 17 1.13 -1.92 6.76
C ILE A 17 0.56 -1.39 5.43
N ARG A 18 0.66 -0.08 5.23
CA ARG A 18 0.47 0.58 3.93
C ARG A 18 1.81 0.92 3.32
N TYR A 19 1.93 0.66 2.02
CA TYR A 19 3.03 1.15 1.20
C TYR A 19 2.53 2.22 0.25
N GLN A 20 3.07 3.43 0.36
CA GLN A 20 2.76 4.54 -0.52
C GLN A 20 3.89 4.69 -1.55
N CYS A 21 3.56 4.47 -2.83
CA CYS A 21 4.44 4.72 -3.95
C CYS A 21 4.60 6.22 -4.20
N ASN A 22 5.78 6.65 -4.64
CA ASN A 22 6.01 8.01 -5.15
C ASN A 22 5.11 8.37 -6.36
N CYS A 23 4.59 7.36 -7.05
CA CYS A 23 3.63 7.47 -8.13
C CYS A 23 2.17 7.72 -7.67
N GLY A 24 1.92 7.90 -6.37
CA GLY A 24 0.59 8.20 -5.81
C GLY A 24 -0.29 6.96 -5.54
N ILE A 25 0.24 5.76 -5.78
CA ILE A 25 -0.45 4.49 -5.52
C ILE A 25 -0.25 4.05 -4.06
N ASN A 26 -1.32 3.52 -3.46
CA ASN A 26 -1.31 2.86 -2.16
C ASN A 26 -1.44 1.35 -2.35
N LEU A 27 -0.57 0.61 -1.67
CA LEU A 27 -0.56 -0.85 -1.66
C LEU A 27 -0.75 -1.32 -0.21
N CYS A 28 -1.59 -2.33 -0.03
CA CYS A 28 -1.55 -3.13 1.20
C CYS A 28 -0.34 -4.07 1.15
N GLU A 29 0.04 -4.60 2.31
CA GLU A 29 1.16 -5.55 2.44
C GLU A 29 1.08 -6.73 1.46
N LYS A 30 -0.10 -7.34 1.28
CA LYS A 30 -0.27 -8.45 0.33
C LYS A 30 0.08 -8.04 -1.11
N CYS A 31 -0.41 -6.88 -1.55
CA CYS A 31 -0.18 -6.40 -2.91
C CYS A 31 1.24 -5.89 -3.14
N GLU A 32 1.91 -5.45 -2.08
CA GLU A 32 3.33 -5.14 -2.12
C GLU A 32 4.15 -6.44 -2.31
N PHE A 33 3.85 -7.46 -1.50
CA PHE A 33 4.54 -8.76 -1.55
C PHE A 33 4.38 -9.49 -2.89
N THR A 34 3.23 -9.41 -3.55
CA THR A 34 3.02 -10.07 -4.85
C THR A 34 3.81 -9.43 -5.99
N GLY A 35 4.39 -8.24 -5.80
CA GLY A 35 5.18 -7.57 -6.85
C GLY A 35 4.37 -7.17 -8.08
N LEU A 36 3.05 -7.03 -7.95
CA LEU A 36 2.13 -6.65 -9.05
C LEU A 36 2.29 -5.18 -9.48
N HIS A 37 2.98 -4.37 -8.69
CA HIS A 37 3.38 -3.00 -9.03
C HIS A 37 4.87 -2.94 -9.36
N ASN A 38 5.28 -1.96 -10.17
CA ASN A 38 6.68 -1.79 -10.58
C ASN A 38 7.60 -1.72 -9.36
N GLN A 39 8.49 -2.71 -9.25
CA GLN A 39 9.33 -2.88 -8.08
C GLN A 39 10.41 -1.79 -7.97
N SER A 40 10.79 -1.17 -9.09
CA SER A 40 11.75 -0.07 -9.15
C SER A 40 11.21 1.23 -8.57
N HIS A 41 9.89 1.36 -8.38
CA HIS A 41 9.34 2.54 -7.73
C HIS A 41 9.67 2.55 -6.24
N HIS A 42 10.16 3.69 -5.78
CA HIS A 42 10.42 3.91 -4.37
C HIS A 42 9.10 4.05 -3.61
N ARG A 43 9.02 3.35 -2.48
CA ARG A 43 7.79 3.18 -1.70
C ARG A 43 8.07 3.46 -0.23
N THR A 44 7.25 4.29 0.38
CA THR A 44 7.30 4.57 1.82
C THR A 44 6.46 3.55 2.56
N LYS A 45 7.08 2.86 3.52
CA LYS A 45 6.38 1.99 4.47
C LYS A 45 5.77 2.85 5.57
N ILE A 46 4.45 2.78 5.73
CA ILE A 46 3.69 3.56 6.72
C ILE A 46 3.02 2.55 7.66
N ILE A 47 3.26 2.72 8.96
CA ILE A 47 2.66 1.93 10.03
C ILE A 47 1.87 2.92 10.88
N ASP A 48 0.53 2.83 10.87
CA ASP A 48 -0.27 3.60 11.83
C ASP A 48 -0.14 2.94 13.20
N PRO A 49 0.17 3.68 14.28
CA PRO A 49 -0.09 3.20 15.63
C PRO A 49 -1.60 2.98 15.77
N ILE A 50 -1.97 1.79 16.27
CA ILE A 50 -3.36 1.35 16.48
C ILE A 50 -4.11 2.34 17.36
#